data_AF-A0A941PUT2-F1
#
_entry.id   AF-A0A941PUT2-F1
#
_cell.length_a   1.000
_cell.length_b   1.000
_cell.length_c   1.000
_cell.angle_alpha   90.00
_cell.angle_beta   90.00
_cell.angle_gamma   90.00
#
_symmetry.space_group_name_H-M   'P 1'
#
loop_
_entity.id
_entity.type
_entity.pdbx_description
1 polymer ?
#
loop_
_entity_poly.entity_id
_entity_poly.type
_entity_poly.pdbx_seq_one_letter_code
_entity_poly.pdbx_strand_id
1 'polypeptide(L)' 'MPPIALDTAIADTRRWLERAVIGLNLCPFAKAPHVKGQVHYAVCSGGGRRELLAALRTELQALAAADPNERETTLLIVPD' A
#
# COMPACT_ATOMS: atom_id res chain seq x y z
N MET A 1 -9.72 17.20 9.49
CA MET A 1 -10.41 16.13 8.74
C MET A 1 -10.92 15.11 9.75
N PRO A 2 -12.12 14.54 9.60
CA PRO A 2 -12.48 13.33 10.33
C PRO A 2 -11.55 12.18 9.92
N PRO A 3 -11.22 11.23 10.81
CA PRO A 3 -10.37 10.09 10.48
C PRO A 3 -11.04 9.26 9.38
N ILE A 4 -10.32 8.99 8.29
CA ILE A 4 -10.77 8.10 7.23
C ILE A 4 -10.81 6.67 7.79
N ALA A 5 -11.91 5.96 7.58
CA ALA A 5 -12.02 4.56 7.97
C ALA A 5 -10.99 3.71 7.20
N LEU A 6 -10.39 2.72 7.88
CA LEU A 6 -9.35 1.84 7.35
C LEU A 6 -9.72 1.26 5.97
N ASP A 7 -10.92 0.67 5.87
CA ASP A 7 -11.41 0.03 4.65
C ASP A 7 -11.60 1.03 3.50
N THR A 8 -11.99 2.27 3.83
CA THR A 8 -12.15 3.34 2.84
C THR A 8 -10.79 3.76 2.28
N ALA A 9 -9.79 3.93 3.14
CA ALA A 9 -8.43 4.30 2.71
C ALA A 9 -7.83 3.24 1.75
N ILE A 10 -8.06 1.96 2.05
CA ILE A 10 -7.61 0.85 1.19
C ILE A 10 -8.39 0.86 -0.14
N ALA A 11 -9.72 0.97 -0.10
CA ALA A 11 -10.55 0.97 -1.30
C ALA A 11 -10.22 2.12 -2.25
N ASP A 12 -10.03 3.33 -1.70
CA ASP A 12 -9.67 4.52 -2.48
C ASP A 12 -8.25 4.39 -3.06
N THR A 13 -7.29 3.89 -2.29
CA THR A 13 -5.92 3.65 -2.77
C THR A 13 -5.89 2.61 -3.88
N ARG A 14 -6.66 1.52 -3.73
CA ARG A 14 -6.78 0.49 -4.77
C ARG A 14 -7.37 1.05 -6.06
N ARG A 15 -8.44 1.84 -5.96
CA ARG A 15 -9.05 2.51 -7.11
C ARG A 15 -8.09 3.49 -7.79
N TRP A 16 -7.30 4.21 -7.01
CA TRP A 16 -6.24 5.09 -7.52
C TRP A 16 -5.15 4.29 -8.25
N LEU A 17 -4.68 3.18 -7.67
CA LEU A 17 -3.69 2.29 -8.30
C LEU A 17 -4.20 1.80 -9.66
N GLU A 18 -5.44 1.33 -9.72
CA GLU A 18 -6.07 0.81 -10.93
C GLU A 18 -6.23 1.89 -12.01
N ARG A 19 -6.75 3.06 -11.66
CA ARG A 19 -7.13 4.10 -12.65
C ARG A 19 -5.99 5.04 -13.02
N ALA A 20 -5.17 5.44 -12.05
CA ALA A 20 -4.10 6.40 -12.27
C ALA A 20 -2.79 5.68 -12.59
N VAL A 21 -2.30 4.82 -11.69
CA VAL A 21 -0.96 4.23 -11.85
C VAL A 21 -0.92 3.24 -13.00
N ILE A 22 -1.87 2.31 -13.04
CA ILE A 22 -1.97 1.29 -14.10
C ILE A 22 -2.69 1.87 -15.32
N GLY A 23 -3.83 2.51 -15.12
CA GLY A 23 -4.65 3.05 -16.21
C GLY A 23 -3.96 4.14 -17.05
N LEU A 24 -3.09 4.96 -16.46
CA LEU A 24 -2.29 5.96 -17.18
C LEU A 24 -0.86 5.48 -17.48
N ASN A 25 -0.55 4.21 -17.17
CA ASN A 25 0.76 3.60 -17.41
C ASN A 25 1.94 4.36 -16.77
N LEU A 26 1.76 4.85 -15.54
CA LEU A 26 2.78 5.63 -14.81
C LEU A 26 3.90 4.75 -14.23
N CYS A 27 3.57 3.51 -13.85
CA CYS A 27 4.55 2.54 -13.38
C CYS A 27 4.45 1.25 -14.20
N PRO A 28 5.51 0.86 -14.93
CA PRO A 28 5.51 -0.35 -15.74
C PRO A 28 5.44 -1.64 -14.88
N PHE A 29 5.80 -1.54 -13.59
CA PHE A 29 5.86 -2.68 -12.67
C PHE A 29 4.60 -2.87 -11.83
N ALA A 30 3.66 -1.93 -11.82
CA ALA A 30 2.50 -1.99 -10.91
C ALA A 30 1.42 -2.99 -11.37
N LYS A 31 1.32 -3.25 -12.67
CA LYS A 31 0.24 -4.08 -13.23
C LYS A 31 0.34 -5.55 -12.86
N ALA A 32 1.54 -6.14 -12.96
CA ALA A 32 1.77 -7.54 -12.69
C ALA A 32 1.41 -7.95 -11.25
N PRO A 33 1.94 -7.32 -10.19
CA PRO A 33 1.60 -7.66 -8.82
C PRO A 33 0.14 -7.37 -8.50
N HIS A 34 -0.46 -6.32 -9.09
CA HIS A 34 -1.88 -6.03 -8.91
C HIS A 34 -2.79 -7.14 -9.46
N VAL A 35 -2.56 -7.60 -10.69
CA VAL A 35 -3.36 -8.67 -11.31
C VAL A 35 -3.16 -10.02 -10.60
N LYS A 36 -1.96 -10.27 -10.08
CA LYS A 36 -1.64 -11.49 -9.33
C LYS A 36 -2.11 -11.45 -7.86
N GLY A 37 -2.66 -10.33 -7.39
CA GLY A 37 -3.07 -10.18 -5.98
C GLY A 37 -1.90 -10.09 -4.99
N GLN A 38 -0.71 -9.73 -5.45
CA GLN A 38 0.55 -9.69 -4.69
C GLN A 38 0.86 -8.28 -4.13
N VAL A 39 -0.12 -7.38 -4.12
CA VAL A 39 -0.01 -6.04 -3.53
C VAL A 39 -0.57 -6.09 -2.11
N HIS A 40 0.28 -5.85 -1.12
CA HIS A 40 -0.15 -5.67 0.26
C HIS A 40 -0.51 -4.20 0.53
N TYR A 41 -1.67 -3.96 1.14
CA TYR A 41 -2.11 -2.62 1.54
C TYR A 41 -2.06 -2.53 3.06
N ALA A 42 -1.18 -1.66 3.57
CA ALA A 42 -1.05 -1.38 5.00
C ALA A 42 -1.47 0.05 5.26
N VAL A 43 -2.14 0.32 6.40
CA VAL A 43 -2.57 1.67 6.75
C VAL A 43 -1.96 2.08 8.08
N CYS A 44 -1.21 3.18 8.04
CA CYS A 44 -0.64 3.79 9.24
C CYS A 44 -1.70 4.65 9.92
N SER A 45 -2.30 4.15 11.01
CA SER A 45 -3.33 4.88 11.76
C SER A 45 -2.78 5.96 12.72
N GLY A 46 -1.46 6.18 12.74
CA GLY A 46 -0.80 7.11 13.66
C GLY A 46 -0.36 8.40 12.95
N GLY A 47 -0.80 9.56 13.46
CA GLY A 47 -0.53 10.88 12.88
C GLY A 47 0.85 11.47 13.18
N GLY A 48 1.85 10.64 13.46
CA GLY A 48 3.17 11.09 13.95
C GLY A 48 4.37 10.52 13.20
N ARG A 49 5.45 11.32 13.20
CA ARG A 49 6.85 10.98 12.84
C ARG A 49 7.22 9.53 13.13
N ARG A 50 7.12 9.19 14.42
CA ARG A 50 7.68 7.96 14.97
C ARG A 50 6.83 6.76 14.59
N GLU A 51 5.52 6.93 14.60
CA GLU A 51 4.52 5.94 14.23
C GLU A 51 4.69 5.55 12.76
N LEU A 52 4.83 6.55 11.88
CA LEU A 52 5.07 6.33 10.45
C LEU A 52 6.38 5.58 10.20
N LEU A 53 7.48 5.98 10.86
CA LEU A 53 8.76 5.29 10.73
C LEU A 53 8.71 3.86 11.27
N ALA A 54 7.92 3.62 12.33
CA ALA A 54 7.71 2.28 12.86
C ALA A 54 6.90 1.41 11.88
N ALA A 55 5.79 1.92 11.35
CA ALA A 55 4.98 1.24 10.35
C ALA A 55 5.80 0.92 9.09
N LEU A 56 6.56 1.89 8.57
CA LEU A 56 7.43 1.70 7.41
C LEU A 56 8.46 0.60 7.65
N ARG A 57 9.14 0.60 8.81
CA ARG A 57 10.11 -0.44 9.14
C ARG A 57 9.46 -1.82 9.21
N THR A 58 8.31 -1.93 9.86
CA THR A 58 7.57 -3.19 9.96
C THR A 58 7.20 -3.71 8.57
N GLU A 59 6.67 -2.85 7.70
CA GLU A 59 6.28 -3.25 6.35
C GLU A 59 7.48 -3.62 5.47
N LEU A 60 8.62 -2.93 5.60
CA LEU A 60 9.85 -3.31 4.89
C LEU A 60 10.38 -4.66 5.34
N GLN A 61 10.38 -4.94 6.64
CA GLN A 61 10.80 -6.24 7.19
C GLN A 61 9.85 -7.36 6.76
N ALA A 62 8.54 -7.11 6.80
CA ALA A 62 7.54 -8.08 6.35
C ALA A 62 7.65 -8.36 4.85
N LEU A 63 7.88 -7.34 4.02
CA LEU A 63 8.11 -7.52 2.58
C LEU A 63 9.38 -8.31 2.30
N ALA A 64 10.46 -8.05 3.03
CA ALA A 64 11.73 -8.76 2.85
C ALA A 64 11.67 -10.23 3.30
N ALA A 65 10.76 -10.56 4.23
CA ALA A 65 10.59 -11.91 4.75
C ALA A 65 9.52 -12.73 3.99
N ALA A 66 8.65 -12.09 3.22
CA ALA A 66 7.56 -12.74 2.51
C ALA A 66 8.03 -13.47 1.25
N ASP A 67 7.33 -14.53 0.86
CA ASP A 67 7.52 -15.14 -0.46
C ASP A 67 7.08 -14.14 -1.55
N PRO A 68 7.91 -13.86 -2.57
CA PRO A 68 7.53 -12.99 -3.68
C PRO A 68 6.27 -13.44 -4.42
N ASN A 69 5.91 -14.73 -4.36
CA ASN A 69 4.68 -15.25 -4.92
C ASN A 69 3.44 -14.88 -4.11
N GLU A 70 3.60 -14.53 -2.84
CA GLU A 70 2.52 -14.09 -1.94
C GLU A 70 2.46 -12.56 -1.86
N ARG A 71 3.62 -11.89 -1.81
CA ARG A 71 3.73 -10.45 -1.64
C ARG A 71 4.95 -9.93 -2.40
N GLU A 72 4.70 -9.28 -3.53
CA GLU A 72 5.74 -8.68 -4.36
C GLU A 72 5.96 -7.20 -3.99
N THR A 73 4.91 -6.52 -3.56
CA THR A 73 4.98 -5.09 -3.23
C THR A 73 4.06 -4.70 -2.09
N THR A 74 4.28 -3.51 -1.53
CA THR A 74 3.51 -2.97 -0.41
C THR A 74 3.22 -1.51 -0.61
N LEU A 75 1.97 -1.13 -0.41
CA LEU A 75 1.53 0.25 -0.34
C LEU A 75 1.20 0.58 1.12
N LEU A 76 2.04 1.43 1.73
CA LEU A 76 1.78 2.01 3.03
C LEU A 76 0.97 3.30 2.86
N ILE A 77 -0.27 3.28 3.34
CA ILE A 77 -1.24 4.36 3.25
C ILE A 77 -1.19 5.16 4.55
N VAL A 78 -1.05 6.47 4.43
CA VAL A 78 -1.06 7.40 5.57
C VAL A 78 -2.26 8.33 5.38
N PRO A 79 -3.43 7.99 5.95
CA PRO A 79 -4.60 8.85 5.92
C PRO A 79 -4.38 10.00 6.92
N ASP A 80 -4.00 11.17 6.41
CA ASP A 80 -3.80 12.45 7.12
C ASP A 80 -2.91 12.42 8.38
#